data_AF-A0A370GLD0-F1
#
_entry.id   AF-A0A370GLD0-F1
#
_cell.length_a   1.000
_cell.length_b   1.000
_cell.length_c   1.000
_cell.angle_alpha   90.00
_cell.angle_beta   90.00
_cell.angle_gamma   90.00
#
_symmetry.space_group_name_H-M   'P 1'
#
loop_
_entity.id
_entity.type
_entity.pdbx_description
1 polymer ?
#
loop_
_entity_poly.entity_id
_entity_poly.type
_entity_poly.pdbx_seq_one_letter_code
_entity_poly.pdbx_strand_id
1 'polypeptide(L)'
;MGKKKLGYGGSILFFLILIGTKFLDNKLGDLFDSLHKVMAKPFAVSILQYNEKMSVWLSVGQFFLLLTIYGLIVLGIVFLINITFAKKKTGFENYEDTEENLGEALVAIANGEGQNVIDEKVTSYMTEIEMEIKKIFNVRKKQLDFIWYFPKELSEDAIDSEEEYDFELVYLKKPKDLDNAQALINSSLDVEAVRIKEENVKGRWETKDAKFEQFITVRNYGSPSLGLGVFIYKENVLNEENEQEFIQFTTNLLLLGFHEQFVKSIAKKVKRAV
;
A
#
# COMPACT_ATOMS: atom_id res chain seq x y z
N MET A 1 24.70 -17.53 2.82
CA MET A 1 25.66 -17.39 3.93
C MET A 1 24.90 -17.10 5.22
N GLY A 2 24.99 -18.02 6.19
CA GLY A 2 24.12 -18.03 7.37
C GLY A 2 24.35 -16.83 8.30
N LYS A 3 23.28 -16.09 8.59
CA LYS A 3 23.21 -15.15 9.72
C LYS A 3 23.30 -15.98 11.00
N LYS A 4 24.51 -16.17 11.54
CA LYS A 4 24.68 -16.73 12.88
C LYS A 4 24.03 -15.77 13.87
N LYS A 5 22.86 -16.16 14.38
CA LYS A 5 22.30 -15.59 15.62
C LYS A 5 23.34 -15.81 16.71
N LEU A 6 24.13 -14.80 17.03
CA LEU A 6 24.79 -14.68 18.33
C LEU A 6 23.70 -14.38 19.37
N GLY A 7 22.79 -15.33 19.55
CA GLY A 7 21.72 -15.28 20.54
C GLY A 7 22.19 -15.95 21.81
N TYR A 8 22.01 -15.28 22.94
CA TYR A 8 22.19 -15.71 24.33
C TYR A 8 23.57 -16.29 24.74
N GLY A 9 24.15 -17.22 23.96
CA GLY A 9 25.47 -17.81 24.23
C GLY A 9 26.64 -16.84 24.13
N GLY A 10 26.58 -15.86 23.22
CA GLY A 10 27.61 -14.80 23.13
C GLY A 10 27.61 -13.87 24.35
N SER A 11 26.41 -13.58 24.88
CA SER A 11 26.22 -12.77 26.09
C SER A 11 26.74 -13.47 27.35
N ILE A 12 26.54 -14.78 27.45
CA ILE A 12 27.04 -15.61 28.56
C ILE A 12 28.57 -15.74 28.50
N LEU A 13 29.16 -15.91 27.31
CA LEU A 13 30.62 -15.96 27.15
C LEU A 13 31.27 -14.62 27.51
N PHE A 14 30.65 -13.50 27.11
CA PHE A 14 31.06 -12.16 27.53
C PHE A 14 30.96 -12.00 29.06
N PHE A 15 29.90 -12.52 29.68
CA PHE A 15 29.69 -12.53 31.14
C PHE A 15 30.83 -13.26 31.88
N LEU A 16 31.22 -14.43 31.38
CA LEU A 16 32.31 -15.23 31.95
C LEU A 16 33.68 -14.58 31.73
N ILE A 17 33.90 -13.93 30.58
CA ILE A 17 35.14 -13.18 30.31
C ILE A 17 35.22 -11.96 31.23
N LEU A 18 34.15 -11.19 31.41
CA LEU A 18 34.14 -10.00 32.27
C LEU A 18 34.37 -10.34 33.74
N ILE A 19 33.74 -11.40 34.23
CA ILE A 19 33.99 -11.92 35.58
C ILE A 19 35.45 -12.39 35.68
N GLY A 20 35.93 -13.18 34.71
CA GLY A 20 37.32 -13.64 34.67
C GLY A 20 38.34 -12.50 34.68
N THR A 21 38.11 -11.42 33.94
CA THR A 21 39.03 -10.28 33.86
C THR A 21 39.13 -9.49 35.16
N LYS A 22 38.07 -9.49 35.99
CA LYS A 22 38.11 -8.87 37.33
C LYS A 22 38.93 -9.69 38.33
N PHE A 23 39.09 -11.00 38.08
CA PHE A 23 39.85 -11.91 38.95
C PHE A 23 41.27 -12.20 38.46
N LEU A 24 41.60 -11.97 37.18
CA LEU A 24 42.86 -12.42 36.56
C LEU A 24 43.90 -11.32 36.29
N ASP A 25 43.51 -10.04 36.14
CA ASP A 25 44.46 -8.98 35.79
C ASP A 25 44.08 -7.61 36.40
N ASN A 26 44.94 -7.05 37.24
CA ASN A 26 44.71 -5.79 37.96
C ASN A 26 44.40 -4.62 37.00
N LYS A 27 45.00 -4.62 35.79
CA LYS A 27 44.77 -3.54 34.81
C LYS A 27 43.37 -3.57 34.19
N LEU A 28 42.77 -4.74 34.04
CA LEU A 28 41.42 -4.89 33.49
C LEU A 28 40.34 -4.63 34.55
N GLY A 29 40.63 -4.96 35.81
CA GLY A 29 39.83 -4.52 36.96
C GLY A 29 39.74 -3.00 37.07
N ASP A 30 40.87 -2.30 36.94
CA ASP A 30 40.92 -0.83 36.95
C ASP A 30 40.13 -0.19 35.79
N LEU A 31 40.18 -0.80 34.60
CA LEU A 31 39.39 -0.37 33.45
C LEU A 31 37.88 -0.55 33.70
N PHE A 32 37.48 -1.69 34.28
CA PHE A 32 36.10 -1.98 34.64
C PHE A 32 35.55 -0.97 35.65
N ASP A 33 36.28 -0.72 36.73
CA ASP A 33 35.85 0.22 37.76
C ASP A 33 35.81 1.67 37.24
N SER A 34 36.74 2.04 36.35
CA SER A 34 36.72 3.33 35.67
C SER A 34 35.49 3.50 34.77
N LEU A 35 35.16 2.49 33.97
CA LEU A 35 33.97 2.49 33.12
C LEU A 35 32.69 2.54 33.96
N HIS A 36 32.61 1.76 35.03
CA HIS A 36 31.47 1.77 35.94
C HIS A 36 31.28 3.15 36.59
N LYS A 37 32.35 3.77 37.08
CA LYS A 37 32.32 5.15 37.62
C LYS A 37 31.76 6.16 36.61
N VAL A 38 32.20 6.08 35.35
CA VAL A 38 31.73 6.98 34.29
C VAL A 38 30.26 6.73 33.95
N MET A 39 29.85 5.47 33.82
CA MET A 39 28.47 5.08 33.49
C MET A 39 27.48 5.41 34.62
N ALA A 40 27.92 5.40 35.88
CA ALA A 40 27.08 5.71 37.03
C ALA A 40 26.85 7.22 37.24
N LYS A 41 27.78 8.07 36.76
CA LYS A 41 27.79 9.53 36.98
C LYS A 41 26.48 10.27 36.66
N PRO A 42 25.74 9.97 35.58
CA PRO A 42 24.51 10.70 35.26
C PRO A 42 23.29 10.26 36.10
N PHE A 43 23.39 9.20 36.91
CA PHE A 43 22.26 8.70 37.69
C PHE A 43 22.32 9.21 39.14
N ALA A 44 21.26 9.92 39.56
CA ALA A 44 21.11 10.39 40.93
C ALA A 44 20.55 9.32 41.88
N VAL A 45 20.09 8.18 41.35
CA VAL A 45 19.49 7.10 42.13
C VAL A 45 20.60 6.31 42.83
N SER A 46 20.51 6.17 44.15
CA SER A 46 21.52 5.51 44.99
C SER A 46 21.87 4.08 44.55
N ILE A 47 20.92 3.34 43.99
CA ILE A 47 21.13 1.96 43.49
C ILE A 47 21.98 1.88 42.22
N LEU A 48 22.16 3.01 41.51
CA LEU A 48 22.92 3.12 40.28
C LEU A 48 24.25 3.86 40.46
N GLN A 49 24.51 4.40 41.66
CA GLN A 49 25.75 5.11 41.95
C GLN A 49 26.90 4.17 42.30
N TYR A 50 28.06 4.40 41.70
CA TYR A 50 29.27 3.66 42.02
C TYR A 50 29.76 4.02 43.44
N ASN A 51 30.20 3.00 44.18
CA ASN A 51 30.73 3.11 45.54
C ASN A 51 31.91 2.14 45.69
N GLU A 52 33.04 2.67 46.14
CA GLU A 52 34.32 1.95 46.25
C GLU A 52 34.28 0.81 47.28
N LYS A 53 33.34 0.83 48.24
CA LYS A 53 33.21 -0.20 49.28
C LYS A 53 32.20 -1.31 48.92
N MET A 54 31.79 -1.43 47.66
CA MET A 54 30.84 -2.46 47.24
C MET A 54 31.47 -3.84 47.13
N SER A 55 30.68 -4.87 47.43
CA SER A 55 31.08 -6.25 47.15
C SER A 55 31.26 -6.45 45.64
N VAL A 56 32.20 -7.32 45.27
CA VAL A 56 32.54 -7.61 43.86
C VAL A 56 31.30 -7.99 43.06
N TRP A 57 30.43 -8.84 43.62
CA TRP A 57 29.19 -9.30 42.99
C TRP A 57 28.17 -8.18 42.80
N LEU A 58 28.04 -7.28 43.77
CA LEU A 58 27.13 -6.14 43.67
C LEU A 58 27.59 -5.15 42.60
N SER A 59 28.90 -4.85 42.57
CA SER A 59 29.51 -3.99 41.57
C SER A 59 29.34 -4.54 40.14
N VAL A 60 29.49 -5.86 39.96
CA VAL A 60 29.24 -6.52 38.67
C VAL A 60 27.75 -6.46 38.29
N GLY A 61 26.84 -6.79 39.21
CA GLY A 61 25.40 -6.73 38.95
C GLY A 61 24.91 -5.34 38.58
N GLN A 62 25.39 -4.31 39.29
CA GLN A 62 25.06 -2.91 39.01
C GLN A 62 25.60 -2.45 37.65
N PHE A 63 26.81 -2.87 37.28
CA PHE A 63 27.36 -2.57 35.95
C PHE A 63 26.48 -3.14 34.83
N PHE A 64 25.96 -4.37 34.98
CA PHE A 64 25.03 -4.96 34.01
C PHE A 64 23.68 -4.26 33.95
N LEU A 65 23.18 -3.81 35.11
CA LEU A 65 21.96 -3.01 35.16
C LEU A 65 22.14 -1.70 34.39
N LEU A 66 23.26 -0.99 34.61
CA LEU A 66 23.62 0.21 33.86
C LEU A 66 23.73 -0.09 32.36
N LEU A 67 24.42 -1.17 31.97
CA LEU A 67 24.58 -1.56 30.58
C LEU A 67 23.23 -1.86 29.89
N THR A 68 22.29 -2.44 30.62
CA THR A 68 20.92 -2.71 30.13
C THR A 68 20.13 -1.41 29.97
N ILE A 69 20.23 -0.49 30.94
CA ILE A 69 19.59 0.84 30.85
C ILE A 69 20.12 1.59 29.64
N TYR A 70 21.44 1.66 29.45
CA TYR A 70 22.04 2.29 28.26
C TYR A 70 21.63 1.58 26.97
N GLY A 71 21.57 0.25 26.96
CA GLY A 71 21.08 -0.52 25.81
C GLY A 71 19.63 -0.16 25.43
N LEU A 72 18.75 -0.05 26.42
CA LEU A 72 17.35 0.36 26.22
C LEU A 72 17.25 1.80 25.72
N ILE A 73 18.07 2.72 26.23
CA ILE A 73 18.13 4.11 25.75
C ILE A 73 18.55 4.14 24.29
N VAL A 74 19.61 3.43 23.91
CA VAL A 74 20.08 3.37 22.51
C VAL A 74 19.02 2.75 21.61
N LEU A 75 18.40 1.65 22.02
CA LEU A 75 17.29 1.03 21.27
C LEU A 75 16.10 1.99 21.12
N GLY A 76 15.76 2.72 22.18
CA GLY A 76 14.71 3.74 22.16
C GLY A 76 15.04 4.90 21.22
N ILE A 77 16.29 5.38 21.22
CA ILE A 77 16.77 6.40 20.28
C ILE A 77 16.72 5.88 18.84
N VAL A 78 17.21 4.65 18.58
CA VAL A 78 17.14 4.03 17.25
C VAL A 78 15.69 3.85 16.81
N PHE A 79 14.79 3.48 17.71
CA PHE A 79 13.37 3.35 17.43
C PHE A 79 12.72 4.72 17.12
N LEU A 80 13.04 5.75 17.90
CA LEU A 80 12.57 7.12 17.65
C LEU A 80 13.12 7.69 16.35
N ILE A 81 14.41 7.49 16.06
CA ILE A 81 15.02 7.82 14.77
C ILE A 81 14.31 7.05 13.67
N ASN A 82 14.10 5.74 13.82
CA ASN A 82 13.39 4.94 12.81
C ASN A 82 11.92 5.33 12.66
N ILE A 83 11.25 5.90 13.67
CA ILE A 83 9.88 6.43 13.53
C ILE A 83 9.90 7.81 12.87
N THR A 84 10.85 8.67 13.23
CA THR A 84 10.93 10.05 12.74
C THR A 84 11.52 10.12 11.33
N PHE A 85 12.44 9.21 11.01
CA PHE A 85 13.07 9.00 9.70
C PHE A 85 12.52 7.78 8.96
N ALA A 86 11.58 7.01 9.52
CA ALA A 86 10.55 6.41 8.69
C ALA A 86 9.82 7.60 8.10
N LYS A 87 10.37 8.06 6.98
CA LYS A 87 9.74 8.99 6.06
C LYS A 87 8.25 8.65 6.10
N LYS A 88 7.39 9.65 6.32
CA LYS A 88 6.13 9.68 5.58
C LYS A 88 6.51 9.18 4.20
N LYS A 89 6.09 7.96 3.84
CA LYS A 89 6.15 7.52 2.46
C LYS A 89 5.22 8.50 1.76
N THR A 90 5.76 9.66 1.39
CA THR A 90 5.17 10.51 0.39
C THR A 90 5.04 9.59 -0.80
N GLY A 91 3.80 9.25 -1.15
CA GLY A 91 3.39 8.29 -2.18
C GLY A 91 3.96 8.69 -3.53
N PHE A 92 5.22 8.37 -3.72
CA PHE A 92 5.93 8.33 -4.99
C PHE A 92 6.65 6.99 -5.04
N GLU A 93 5.96 5.91 -4.65
CA GLU A 93 6.35 4.59 -5.11
C GLU A 93 6.25 4.64 -6.64
N ASN A 94 7.39 4.40 -7.29
CA ASN A 94 7.49 4.30 -8.74
C ASN A 94 6.43 3.29 -9.18
N TYR A 95 5.45 3.67 -9.99
CA TYR A 95 4.42 2.75 -10.51
C TYR A 95 5.00 1.81 -11.58
N GLU A 96 6.26 1.43 -11.41
CA GLU A 96 7.11 0.71 -12.36
C GLU A 96 6.48 -0.62 -12.73
N ASP A 97 5.95 -1.37 -11.76
CA ASP A 97 5.23 -2.63 -12.00
C ASP A 97 3.97 -2.42 -12.85
N THR A 98 3.24 -1.30 -12.65
CA THR A 98 2.06 -0.98 -13.45
C THR A 98 2.44 -0.57 -14.87
N GLU A 99 3.50 0.23 -15.02
CA GLU A 99 4.02 0.68 -16.30
C GLU A 99 4.65 -0.46 -17.11
N GLU A 100 5.36 -1.39 -16.45
CA GLU A 100 5.92 -2.58 -17.05
C GLU A 100 4.80 -3.48 -17.59
N ASN A 101 3.80 -3.81 -16.77
CA ASN A 101 2.66 -4.62 -17.20
C ASN A 101 1.87 -3.96 -18.35
N LEU A 102 1.74 -2.63 -18.33
CA LEU A 102 1.13 -1.89 -19.44
C LEU A 102 1.98 -2.01 -20.71
N GLY A 103 3.29 -1.82 -20.59
CA GLY A 103 4.24 -1.95 -21.69
C GLY A 103 4.19 -3.34 -22.32
N GLU A 104 4.19 -4.40 -21.52
CA GLU A 104 4.05 -5.77 -21.98
C GLU A 104 2.73 -6.00 -22.73
N ALA A 105 1.61 -5.49 -22.20
CA ALA A 105 0.31 -5.61 -22.85
C ALA A 105 0.28 -4.88 -24.21
N LEU A 106 0.83 -3.67 -24.29
CA LEU A 106 0.89 -2.89 -25.52
C LEU A 106 1.82 -3.54 -26.56
N VAL A 107 2.96 -4.07 -26.14
CA VAL A 107 3.90 -4.79 -27.03
C VAL A 107 3.26 -6.07 -27.58
N ALA A 108 2.58 -6.85 -26.74
CA ALA A 108 1.89 -8.06 -27.18
C ALA A 108 0.80 -7.76 -28.22
N ILE A 109 0.05 -6.67 -28.02
CA ILE A 109 -0.95 -6.17 -28.99
C ILE A 109 -0.28 -5.73 -30.29
N ALA A 110 0.77 -4.91 -30.20
CA ALA A 110 1.47 -4.37 -31.37
C ALA A 110 2.15 -5.47 -32.21
N ASN A 111 2.67 -6.51 -31.56
CA ASN A 111 3.29 -7.66 -32.21
C ASN A 111 2.26 -8.65 -32.79
N GLY A 112 0.97 -8.47 -32.51
CA GLY A 112 -0.08 -9.40 -32.94
C GLY A 112 0.07 -10.79 -32.32
N GLU A 113 0.48 -10.86 -31.05
CA GLU A 113 0.61 -12.12 -30.33
C GLU A 113 -0.74 -12.86 -30.21
N GLY A 114 -0.69 -14.14 -29.83
CA GLY A 114 -1.90 -14.95 -29.68
C GLY A 114 -2.85 -14.35 -28.65
N GLN A 115 -4.17 -14.37 -28.94
CA GLN A 115 -5.19 -13.72 -28.10
C GLN A 115 -5.10 -14.12 -26.61
N ASN A 116 -4.78 -15.38 -26.31
CA ASN A 116 -4.63 -15.83 -24.92
C ASN A 116 -3.50 -15.11 -24.18
N VAL A 117 -2.40 -14.79 -24.87
CA VAL A 117 -1.26 -14.06 -24.29
C VAL A 117 -1.65 -12.60 -24.06
N ILE A 118 -2.33 -11.98 -25.04
CA ILE A 118 -2.87 -10.62 -24.91
C ILE A 118 -3.84 -10.56 -23.72
N ASP A 119 -4.78 -11.51 -23.62
CA ASP A 119 -5.76 -11.59 -22.54
C ASP A 119 -5.08 -11.71 -21.16
N GLU A 120 -4.02 -12.52 -21.05
CA GLU A 120 -3.23 -12.67 -19.83
C GLU A 120 -2.55 -11.35 -19.44
N LYS A 121 -1.82 -10.71 -20.37
CA LYS A 121 -1.09 -9.47 -20.11
C LYS A 121 -2.00 -8.29 -19.76
N VAL A 122 -3.13 -8.15 -20.47
CA VAL A 122 -4.15 -7.16 -20.14
C VAL A 122 -4.75 -7.43 -18.75
N THR A 123 -4.99 -8.70 -18.40
CA THR A 123 -5.50 -9.06 -17.07
C THR A 123 -4.49 -8.74 -15.96
N SER A 124 -3.20 -8.99 -16.18
CA SER A 124 -2.14 -8.63 -15.25
C SER A 124 -2.11 -7.12 -15.00
N TYR A 125 -2.16 -6.33 -16.08
CA TYR A 125 -2.25 -4.86 -15.97
C TYR A 125 -3.49 -4.42 -15.18
N MET A 126 -4.68 -4.91 -15.52
CA MET A 126 -5.92 -4.56 -14.78
C MET A 126 -5.82 -4.95 -13.30
N THR A 127 -5.22 -6.10 -13.00
CA THR A 127 -5.04 -6.59 -11.63
C THR A 127 -4.11 -5.67 -10.85
N GLU A 128 -3.01 -5.22 -11.45
CA GLU A 128 -2.07 -4.30 -10.82
C GLU A 128 -2.72 -2.95 -10.52
N ILE A 129 -3.48 -2.38 -11.47
CA ILE A 129 -4.27 -1.16 -11.27
C ILE A 129 -5.21 -1.31 -10.07
N GLU A 130 -5.97 -2.40 -9.99
CA GLU A 130 -6.88 -2.64 -8.86
C GLU A 130 -6.13 -2.82 -7.53
N MET A 131 -4.93 -3.42 -7.55
CA MET A 131 -4.12 -3.61 -6.35
C MET A 131 -3.55 -2.28 -5.85
N GLU A 132 -3.06 -1.43 -6.75
CA GLU A 132 -2.52 -0.13 -6.40
C GLU A 132 -3.60 0.80 -5.85
N ILE A 133 -4.77 0.84 -6.48
CA ILE A 133 -5.91 1.60 -5.96
C ILE A 133 -6.34 1.12 -4.56
N LYS A 134 -6.27 -0.19 -4.28
CA LYS A 134 -6.51 -0.73 -2.93
C LYS A 134 -5.48 -0.22 -1.91
N LYS A 135 -4.22 -0.03 -2.32
CA LYS A 135 -3.15 0.53 -1.47
C LYS A 135 -3.40 2.02 -1.21
N ILE A 136 -3.69 2.80 -2.24
CA ILE A 136 -4.01 4.24 -2.16
C ILE A 136 -5.13 4.48 -1.14
N PHE A 137 -6.24 3.74 -1.25
CA PHE A 137 -7.36 3.88 -0.33
C PHE A 137 -7.17 3.19 1.03
N ASN A 138 -6.07 2.46 1.23
CA ASN A 138 -5.73 1.73 2.46
C ASN A 138 -6.89 0.87 3.00
N VAL A 139 -7.52 0.09 2.11
CA VAL A 139 -8.69 -0.73 2.40
C VAL A 139 -8.42 -2.21 2.16
N ARG A 140 -9.14 -3.08 2.88
CA ARG A 140 -8.98 -4.54 2.72
C ARG A 140 -9.51 -4.97 1.35
N LYS A 141 -8.93 -6.05 0.78
CA LYS A 141 -9.30 -6.61 -0.55
C LYS A 141 -10.80 -6.85 -0.81
N LYS A 142 -11.64 -6.99 0.23
CA LYS A 142 -13.09 -7.22 0.10
C LYS A 142 -13.95 -5.95 0.25
N GLN A 143 -13.32 -4.78 0.40
CA GLN A 143 -13.99 -3.50 0.64
C GLN A 143 -14.00 -2.57 -0.58
N LEU A 144 -13.41 -3.00 -1.70
CA LEU A 144 -13.50 -2.34 -2.99
C LEU A 144 -13.97 -3.34 -4.04
N ASP A 145 -14.89 -2.89 -4.90
CA ASP A 145 -15.16 -3.52 -6.19
C ASP A 145 -14.81 -2.54 -7.32
N PHE A 146 -14.46 -3.10 -8.48
CA PHE A 146 -13.97 -2.37 -9.65
C PHE A 146 -14.82 -2.76 -10.84
N ILE A 147 -15.27 -1.76 -11.59
CA ILE A 147 -15.97 -1.96 -12.86
C ILE A 147 -15.30 -1.08 -13.90
N TRP A 148 -14.72 -1.71 -14.89
CA TRP A 148 -14.26 -1.06 -16.10
C TRP A 148 -15.45 -0.93 -17.04
N TYR A 149 -15.59 0.20 -17.72
CA TYR A 149 -16.69 0.42 -18.64
C TYR A 149 -16.21 1.11 -19.91
N PHE A 150 -16.81 0.76 -21.04
CA PHE A 150 -16.48 1.30 -22.35
C PHE A 150 -17.73 1.31 -23.24
N PRO A 151 -17.80 2.19 -24.24
CA PRO A 151 -18.99 2.32 -25.05
C PRO A 151 -19.17 1.04 -25.86
N LYS A 152 -20.39 0.52 -25.89
CA LYS A 152 -20.71 -0.63 -26.74
C LYS A 152 -20.52 -0.21 -28.20
N GLU A 153 -19.94 -1.10 -29.00
CA GLU A 153 -19.96 -0.89 -30.45
C GLU A 153 -21.44 -0.86 -30.87
N LEU A 154 -21.95 0.33 -31.20
CA LEU A 154 -23.28 0.50 -31.76
C LEU A 154 -23.34 -0.36 -33.02
N SER A 155 -24.14 -1.41 -33.01
CA SER A 155 -24.55 -2.07 -34.24
C SER A 155 -25.26 -1.02 -35.10
N GLU A 156 -25.04 -1.04 -36.42
CA GLU A 156 -25.65 -0.09 -37.38
C GLU A 156 -27.19 -0.02 -37.28
N ASP A 157 -27.83 -1.02 -36.65
CA ASP A 157 -29.28 -1.08 -36.39
C ASP A 157 -29.77 -0.25 -35.19
N ALA A 158 -28.90 0.34 -34.37
CA ALA A 158 -29.25 1.09 -33.15
C ALA A 158 -29.40 2.62 -33.36
N ILE A 159 -29.35 3.09 -34.61
CA ILE A 159 -29.29 4.52 -34.96
C ILE A 159 -30.63 5.25 -34.67
N ASP A 160 -31.75 4.53 -34.49
CA ASP A 160 -33.09 5.11 -34.32
C ASP A 160 -33.63 5.08 -32.88
N SER A 161 -32.85 4.64 -31.88
CA SER A 161 -33.25 4.69 -30.47
C SER A 161 -32.57 5.85 -29.75
N GLU A 162 -33.34 6.75 -29.16
CA GLU A 162 -32.89 7.73 -28.14
C GLU A 162 -32.42 7.04 -26.83
N GLU A 163 -31.88 5.83 -26.94
CA GLU A 163 -31.45 5.03 -25.79
C GLU A 163 -30.13 5.55 -25.24
N GLU A 164 -30.22 5.96 -23.97
CA GLU A 164 -29.20 5.97 -22.91
C GLU A 164 -27.90 5.29 -23.35
N TYR A 165 -26.78 6.02 -23.28
CA TYR A 165 -25.45 5.53 -23.69
C TYR A 165 -25.23 4.04 -23.29
N ASP A 166 -25.25 3.13 -24.26
CA ASP A 166 -25.09 1.70 -23.99
C ASP A 166 -23.60 1.42 -23.73
N PHE A 167 -23.26 1.11 -22.48
CA PHE A 167 -21.90 0.81 -22.03
C PHE A 167 -21.78 -0.67 -21.67
N GLU A 168 -20.67 -1.28 -22.06
CA GLU A 168 -20.33 -2.65 -21.66
C GLU A 168 -19.48 -2.61 -20.38
N LEU A 169 -19.88 -3.41 -19.38
CA LEU A 169 -19.27 -3.45 -18.05
C LEU A 169 -18.35 -4.67 -17.90
N VAL A 170 -17.12 -4.45 -17.47
CA VAL A 170 -16.11 -5.50 -17.24
C VAL A 170 -15.62 -5.48 -15.82
N TYR A 171 -15.51 -6.65 -15.23
CA TYR A 171 -14.98 -6.82 -13.90
C TYR A 171 -14.13 -8.08 -13.83
N LEU A 172 -12.96 -8.01 -13.19
CA LEU A 172 -12.14 -9.20 -12.91
C LEU A 172 -12.83 -10.11 -11.89
N LYS A 173 -13.65 -9.52 -11.02
CA LYS A 173 -14.43 -10.20 -10.00
C LYS A 173 -15.82 -9.57 -9.92
N LYS A 174 -16.86 -10.41 -9.93
CA LYS A 174 -18.25 -9.97 -9.86
C LYS A 174 -18.50 -9.00 -8.67
N PRO A 175 -18.97 -7.77 -8.92
CA PRO A 175 -19.34 -6.82 -7.87
C PRO A 175 -20.47 -7.37 -7.00
N LYS A 176 -20.51 -7.02 -5.72
CA LYS A 176 -21.59 -7.50 -4.81
C LYS A 176 -22.94 -6.84 -5.08
N ASP A 177 -22.92 -5.72 -5.79
CA ASP A 177 -24.09 -4.88 -6.07
C ASP A 177 -23.95 -4.22 -7.45
N LEU A 178 -24.12 -5.05 -8.50
CA LEU A 178 -23.92 -4.62 -9.88
C LEU A 178 -24.98 -3.61 -10.33
N ASP A 179 -26.24 -3.79 -9.92
CA ASP A 179 -27.36 -2.98 -10.37
C ASP A 179 -27.22 -1.52 -9.91
N ASN A 180 -26.94 -1.29 -8.62
CA ASN A 180 -26.69 0.06 -8.09
C ASN A 180 -25.38 0.65 -8.63
N ALA A 181 -24.38 -0.19 -8.89
CA ALA A 181 -23.11 0.25 -9.46
C ALA A 181 -23.29 0.74 -10.90
N GLN A 182 -24.10 0.04 -11.70
CA GLN A 182 -24.46 0.45 -13.06
C GLN A 182 -25.25 1.75 -13.06
N ALA A 183 -26.25 1.89 -12.18
CA ALA A 183 -27.03 3.13 -12.05
C ALA A 183 -26.14 4.35 -11.75
N LEU A 184 -25.13 4.21 -10.89
CA LEU A 184 -24.18 5.28 -10.63
C LEU A 184 -23.26 5.58 -11.80
N ILE A 185 -22.77 4.55 -12.51
CA ILE A 185 -21.97 4.76 -13.72
C ILE A 185 -22.80 5.56 -14.72
N ASN A 186 -24.04 5.15 -15.00
CA ASN A 186 -24.97 5.86 -15.89
C ASN A 186 -25.17 7.32 -15.43
N SER A 187 -25.54 7.55 -14.16
CA SER A 187 -25.72 8.91 -13.64
C SER A 187 -24.46 9.76 -13.74
N SER A 188 -23.28 9.13 -13.65
CA SER A 188 -22.02 9.84 -13.77
C SER A 188 -21.79 10.30 -15.20
N LEU A 189 -22.25 9.55 -16.22
CA LEU A 189 -22.08 9.82 -17.64
C LEU A 189 -22.80 11.08 -18.11
N ASP A 190 -23.87 11.47 -17.42
CA ASP A 190 -24.60 12.72 -17.67
C ASP A 190 -23.85 13.99 -17.22
N VAL A 191 -22.78 13.84 -16.43
CA VAL A 191 -21.99 14.96 -15.91
C VAL A 191 -20.75 15.18 -16.77
N GLU A 192 -20.52 16.39 -17.28
CA GLU A 192 -19.31 16.72 -18.06
C GLU A 192 -18.07 16.85 -17.14
N ALA A 193 -17.61 15.72 -16.60
CA ALA A 193 -16.42 15.61 -15.77
C ALA A 193 -15.65 14.31 -16.04
N VAL A 194 -14.32 14.43 -16.04
CA VAL A 194 -13.35 13.32 -16.19
C VAL A 194 -13.32 12.46 -14.93
N ARG A 195 -13.55 13.07 -13.77
CA ARG A 195 -13.50 12.43 -12.46
C ARG A 195 -14.69 12.87 -11.65
N ILE A 196 -15.44 11.90 -11.15
CA ILE A 196 -16.66 12.12 -10.36
C ILE A 196 -16.52 11.29 -9.10
N LYS A 197 -16.84 11.89 -7.95
CA LYS A 197 -16.90 11.20 -6.67
C LYS A 197 -18.24 11.43 -6.00
N GLU A 198 -18.65 10.46 -5.21
CA GLU A 198 -19.81 10.52 -4.34
C GLU A 198 -19.42 9.95 -2.98
N GLU A 199 -19.37 10.81 -1.96
CA GLU A 199 -18.95 10.44 -0.61
C GLU A 199 -20.09 9.81 0.20
N ASN A 200 -21.34 10.02 -0.23
CA ASN A 200 -22.54 9.46 0.39
C ASN A 200 -23.51 8.93 -0.68
N VAL A 201 -23.21 7.74 -1.20
CA VAL A 201 -24.02 7.11 -2.27
C VAL A 201 -25.48 6.93 -1.83
N LYS A 202 -25.71 6.45 -0.62
CA LYS A 202 -27.06 6.17 -0.10
C LYS A 202 -27.89 7.44 0.13
N GLY A 203 -27.27 8.61 0.08
CA GLY A 203 -27.97 9.89 0.08
C GLY A 203 -28.77 10.15 -1.21
N ARG A 204 -28.43 9.46 -2.31
CA ARG A 204 -29.13 9.55 -3.58
C ARG A 204 -30.41 8.73 -3.59
N TRP A 205 -31.39 9.17 -4.36
CA TRP A 205 -32.67 8.47 -4.42
C TRP A 205 -32.57 7.18 -5.24
N GLU A 206 -31.73 7.15 -6.28
CA GLU A 206 -31.53 5.99 -7.15
C GLU A 206 -30.77 4.83 -6.49
N THR A 207 -30.00 5.08 -5.42
CA THR A 207 -29.08 4.10 -4.81
C THR A 207 -29.19 4.01 -3.29
N LYS A 208 -30.38 4.28 -2.73
CA LYS A 208 -30.64 4.18 -1.27
C LYS A 208 -30.28 2.82 -0.67
N ASP A 209 -30.52 1.75 -1.42
CA ASP A 209 -30.28 0.37 -1.00
C ASP A 209 -28.91 -0.17 -1.43
N ALA A 210 -28.02 0.71 -1.94
CA ALA A 210 -26.69 0.31 -2.37
C ALA A 210 -25.89 -0.31 -1.22
N LYS A 211 -25.18 -1.40 -1.51
CA LYS A 211 -24.31 -2.07 -0.52
C LYS A 211 -23.01 -1.34 -0.26
N PHE A 212 -22.64 -0.40 -1.13
CA PHE A 212 -21.43 0.42 -1.00
C PHE A 212 -21.78 1.84 -0.57
N GLU A 213 -20.85 2.50 0.11
CA GLU A 213 -21.06 3.78 0.80
C GLU A 213 -20.55 4.96 -0.02
N GLN A 214 -19.44 4.75 -0.74
CA GLN A 214 -18.77 5.78 -1.52
C GLN A 214 -18.43 5.27 -2.92
N PHE A 215 -18.32 6.19 -3.87
CA PHE A 215 -18.04 5.92 -5.27
C PHE A 215 -17.04 6.95 -5.80
N ILE A 216 -16.09 6.49 -6.60
CA ILE A 216 -15.23 7.37 -7.39
C ILE A 216 -15.00 6.74 -8.75
N THR A 217 -15.05 7.55 -9.80
CA THR A 217 -14.86 7.11 -11.18
C THR A 217 -13.91 8.04 -11.92
N VAL A 218 -13.18 7.46 -12.86
CA VAL A 218 -12.26 8.16 -13.77
C VAL A 218 -12.53 7.68 -15.19
N ARG A 219 -12.57 8.62 -16.14
CA ARG A 219 -12.79 8.37 -17.57
C ARG A 219 -12.22 9.48 -18.43
N ASN A 220 -11.97 9.20 -19.71
CA ASN A 220 -11.49 10.20 -20.66
C ASN A 220 -12.46 11.37 -20.86
N TYR A 221 -11.93 12.51 -21.30
CA TYR A 221 -12.73 13.71 -21.63
C TYR A 221 -13.58 13.48 -22.89
N GLY A 222 -14.75 14.11 -22.94
CA GLY A 222 -15.68 13.98 -24.07
C GLY A 222 -16.47 12.67 -24.04
N SER A 223 -16.67 12.04 -25.19
CA SER A 223 -17.32 10.73 -25.29
C SER A 223 -16.46 9.66 -24.59
N PRO A 224 -16.95 9.03 -23.51
CA PRO A 224 -16.15 8.06 -22.77
C PRO A 224 -15.83 6.85 -23.63
N SER A 225 -14.54 6.56 -23.81
CA SER A 225 -13.99 5.41 -24.53
C SER A 225 -13.47 4.34 -23.56
N LEU A 226 -13.05 4.76 -22.37
CA LEU A 226 -12.63 3.89 -21.28
C LEU A 226 -12.84 4.61 -19.95
N GLY A 227 -13.48 3.93 -19.00
CA GLY A 227 -13.58 4.38 -17.63
C GLY A 227 -13.43 3.26 -16.62
N LEU A 228 -13.13 3.67 -15.39
CA LEU A 228 -12.99 2.80 -14.23
C LEU A 228 -13.78 3.38 -13.07
N GLY A 229 -14.80 2.64 -12.64
CA GLY A 229 -15.56 2.89 -11.42
C GLY A 229 -15.01 2.08 -10.25
N VAL A 230 -14.80 2.75 -9.12
CA VAL A 230 -14.34 2.17 -7.86
C VAL A 230 -15.44 2.33 -6.81
N PHE A 231 -15.92 1.21 -6.30
CA PHE A 231 -17.06 1.13 -5.37
C PHE A 231 -16.58 0.75 -3.99
N ILE A 232 -16.78 1.63 -3.01
CA ILE A 232 -16.18 1.55 -1.69
C ILE A 232 -17.24 1.17 -0.65
N TYR A 233 -17.07 0.01 -0.02
CA TYR A 233 -18.02 -0.56 0.95
C TYR A 233 -17.87 -0.02 2.38
N LYS A 234 -16.99 0.97 2.58
CA LYS A 234 -16.68 1.51 3.90
C LYS A 234 -16.85 3.02 3.82
N GLU A 235 -17.51 3.57 4.82
CA GLU A 235 -17.66 5.01 5.00
C GLU A 235 -16.30 5.68 5.30
N ASN A 236 -16.19 6.96 4.97
CA ASN A 236 -15.04 7.82 5.33
C ASN A 236 -13.68 7.27 4.86
N VAL A 237 -13.64 6.65 3.68
CA VAL A 237 -12.40 6.23 3.02
C VAL A 237 -11.86 7.38 2.17
N LEU A 238 -12.70 7.98 1.34
CA LEU A 238 -12.33 9.13 0.51
C LEU A 238 -11.92 10.33 1.39
N ASN A 239 -10.75 10.87 1.12
CA ASN A 239 -10.22 12.10 1.71
C ASN A 239 -9.28 12.79 0.72
N GLU A 240 -8.92 14.05 0.98
CA GLU A 240 -8.12 14.84 0.04
C GLU A 240 -6.76 14.19 -0.32
N GLU A 241 -6.11 13.53 0.63
CA GLU A 241 -4.79 12.91 0.41
C GLU A 241 -4.87 11.73 -0.57
N ASN A 242 -5.75 10.77 -0.30
CA ASN A 242 -5.87 9.59 -1.17
C ASN A 242 -6.59 9.88 -2.50
N GLU A 243 -7.44 10.91 -2.56
CA GLU A 243 -8.03 11.38 -3.81
C GLU A 243 -6.97 11.98 -4.72
N GLN A 244 -6.06 12.81 -4.19
CA GLN A 244 -4.98 13.38 -4.99
C GLN A 244 -4.05 12.27 -5.53
N GLU A 245 -3.73 11.28 -4.71
CA GLU A 245 -2.92 10.13 -5.13
C GLU A 245 -3.64 9.29 -6.21
N PHE A 246 -4.93 9.01 -6.03
CA PHE A 246 -5.77 8.33 -7.04
C PHE A 246 -5.82 9.12 -8.36
N ILE A 247 -6.00 10.43 -8.29
CA ILE A 247 -6.05 11.32 -9.47
C ILE A 247 -4.74 11.25 -10.24
N GLN A 248 -3.60 11.31 -9.53
CA GLN A 248 -2.28 11.23 -10.14
C GLN A 248 -2.06 9.87 -10.80
N PHE A 249 -2.28 8.78 -10.07
CA PHE A 249 -2.11 7.41 -10.56
C PHE A 249 -2.94 7.12 -11.82
N THR A 250 -4.20 7.55 -11.82
CA THR A 250 -5.14 7.26 -12.92
C THR A 250 -5.02 8.19 -14.12
N THR A 251 -4.03 9.09 -14.15
CA THR A 251 -3.85 10.01 -15.28
C THR A 251 -3.50 9.26 -16.57
N ASN A 252 -2.66 8.23 -16.50
CA ASN A 252 -2.29 7.43 -17.67
C ASN A 252 -3.47 6.63 -18.23
N LEU A 253 -4.43 6.24 -17.38
CA LEU A 253 -5.65 5.55 -17.79
C LEU A 253 -6.49 6.40 -18.76
N LEU A 254 -6.49 7.73 -18.58
CA LEU A 254 -7.20 8.65 -19.47
C LEU A 254 -6.67 8.60 -20.91
N LEU A 255 -5.37 8.37 -21.08
CA LEU A 255 -4.72 8.27 -22.39
C LEU A 255 -5.00 6.92 -23.05
N LEU A 256 -5.13 5.85 -22.27
CA LEU A 256 -5.41 4.50 -22.79
C LEU A 256 -6.76 4.39 -23.48
N GLY A 257 -7.75 5.21 -23.10
CA GLY A 257 -9.03 5.28 -23.78
C GLY A 257 -8.93 5.65 -25.27
N PHE A 258 -7.83 6.28 -25.70
CA PHE A 258 -7.59 6.62 -27.10
C PHE A 258 -6.83 5.53 -27.89
N HIS A 259 -6.37 4.46 -27.22
CA HIS A 259 -5.67 3.35 -27.87
C HIS A 259 -6.68 2.25 -28.25
N GLU A 260 -7.34 2.38 -29.40
CA GLU A 260 -8.46 1.50 -29.82
C GLU A 260 -8.17 0.00 -29.72
N GLN A 261 -6.97 -0.45 -30.09
CA GLN A 261 -6.62 -1.87 -30.07
C GLN A 261 -6.58 -2.42 -28.63
N PHE A 262 -6.20 -1.58 -27.67
CA PHE A 262 -6.16 -1.94 -26.26
C PHE A 262 -7.58 -2.02 -25.69
N VAL A 263 -8.41 -1.00 -25.96
CA VAL A 263 -9.83 -0.98 -25.58
C VAL A 263 -10.56 -2.21 -26.16
N LYS A 264 -10.36 -2.53 -27.44
CA LYS A 264 -10.92 -3.73 -28.09
C LYS A 264 -10.46 -5.03 -27.44
N SER A 265 -9.23 -5.08 -26.92
CA SER A 265 -8.70 -6.28 -26.23
C SER A 265 -9.38 -6.49 -24.88
N ILE A 266 -9.64 -5.41 -24.13
CA ILE A 266 -10.46 -5.47 -22.91
C ILE A 266 -11.91 -5.89 -23.25
N ALA A 267 -12.48 -5.32 -24.31
CA ALA A 267 -13.87 -5.59 -24.69
C ALA A 267 -14.12 -7.05 -25.12
N LYS A 268 -13.23 -7.62 -25.94
CA LYS A 268 -13.34 -9.02 -26.40
C LYS A 268 -13.35 -10.04 -25.25
N LYS A 269 -12.78 -9.70 -24.10
CA LYS A 269 -12.81 -10.55 -22.91
C LYS A 269 -14.22 -10.74 -22.36
N VAL A 270 -15.07 -9.71 -22.44
CA VAL A 270 -16.45 -9.74 -21.93
C VAL A 270 -17.28 -10.77 -22.68
N LYS A 271 -17.15 -10.80 -24.00
CA LYS A 271 -17.85 -11.74 -24.89
C LYS A 271 -17.47 -13.22 -24.69
N ARG A 272 -16.44 -13.52 -23.89
CA ARG A 272 -15.99 -14.89 -23.57
C ARG A 272 -16.31 -15.32 -22.13
N ALA A 273 -16.60 -14.36 -21.24
CA ALA A 273 -16.88 -14.62 -19.83
C ALA A 273 -18.38 -14.78 -19.53
N VAL A 274 -19.24 -14.41 -20.48
CA VAL A 274 -20.69 -14.68 -20.54
C VAL A 274 -20.93 -15.91 -21.39
#